data_AF-A0A7C3T0S5-F1
#
_entry.id   AF-A0A7C3T0S5-F1
#
_cell.length_a   1.000
_cell.length_b   1.000
_cell.length_c   1.000
_cell.angle_alpha   90.00
_cell.angle_beta   90.00
_cell.angle_gamma   90.00
#
_symmetry.space_group_name_H-M   'P 1'
#
loop_
_entity.id
_entity.type
_entity.pdbx_description
1 polymer ?
#
loop_
_entity_poly.entity_id
_entity_poly.type
_entity_poly.pdbx_seq_one_letter_code
_entity_poly.pdbx_strand_id
1 'polypeptide(L)'
;MGIPASEGRGVHGAQPSRHGEEGMGGGRGAARPGGKGWKGDEDELAVGDGGAGRPAGGLLAQGGGIMAFPANEATVSAFLLVLGRVAGAVAASPFFRRGQVPVLVRACLCFILALFLSPLVGAEALRLDLAFPLRLTYEVLVGVFLGYLFTLVVSGVSMAGGILDFEMGFGLAHSFDPNSGSYASLLSRFYLMLAVLVFYLAGGHRLLVVSLLASYRVFPAGSLALPEIISTASAKVAAEVFVVAVKVAAPVMGALFVADVVFGLVARSVPQLNVFVLGIPLKVLLGLLAVAVTMPATVFFLRRLFEGFEGWLAGAW
;
A
#
# COMPACT_ATOMS: atom_id res chain seq x y z
N MET A 1 48.99 -13.21 5.01
CA MET A 1 49.67 -12.07 4.37
C MET A 1 49.38 -10.86 5.25
N GLY A 2 50.41 -10.26 5.84
CA GLY A 2 50.32 -9.37 7.01
C GLY A 2 49.94 -7.91 6.73
N ILE A 3 49.37 -7.27 7.78
CA ILE A 3 49.77 -6.01 8.47
C ILE A 3 49.92 -4.73 7.59
N PRO A 4 49.58 -3.50 8.04
CA PRO A 4 49.47 -3.03 9.43
C PRO A 4 48.28 -2.16 9.84
N ALA A 5 48.14 -2.06 11.16
CA ALA A 5 47.72 -0.85 11.88
C ALA A 5 48.94 0.04 12.19
N SER A 6 48.77 1.35 12.11
CA SER A 6 49.55 2.40 12.81
C SER A 6 48.63 3.62 12.97
N GLU A 7 48.30 4.04 14.21
CA GLU A 7 49.05 5.03 15.00
C GLU A 7 48.71 6.46 14.56
N GLY A 8 48.30 7.43 15.38
CA GLY A 8 48.17 7.59 16.83
C GLY A 8 47.93 9.09 17.10
N ARG A 9 47.73 9.44 18.39
CA ARG A 9 47.66 10.80 18.99
C ARG A 9 46.39 11.61 18.67
N GLY A 10 45.79 12.33 19.60
CA GLY A 10 46.15 12.63 20.98
C GLY A 10 45.28 13.80 21.47
N VAL A 11 44.57 13.56 22.57
CA VAL A 11 44.30 14.42 23.75
C VAL A 11 44.37 15.95 23.61
N HIS A 12 43.28 16.61 24.07
CA HIS A 12 43.18 17.86 24.87
C HIS A 12 41.89 18.59 24.44
N GLY A 13 40.96 19.03 25.27
CA GLY A 13 40.89 19.24 26.71
C GLY A 13 39.92 20.43 26.96
N ALA A 14 39.21 20.38 28.08
CA ALA A 14 38.59 21.51 28.79
C ALA A 14 37.29 22.18 28.25
N GLN A 15 36.18 21.82 28.90
CA GLN A 15 35.13 22.74 29.40
C GLN A 15 35.68 23.56 30.60
N PRO A 16 34.91 24.44 31.29
CA PRO A 16 33.77 25.31 30.92
C PRO A 16 33.93 26.75 31.51
N SER A 17 32.97 27.67 31.32
CA SER A 17 32.65 28.66 32.37
C SER A 17 31.26 29.28 32.20
N ARG A 18 30.62 29.42 33.37
CA ARG A 18 29.29 29.92 33.69
C ARG A 18 29.28 31.46 33.82
N HIS A 19 28.07 32.03 33.76
CA HIS A 19 27.48 33.11 34.59
C HIS A 19 26.49 33.87 33.70
N GLY A 20 25.27 34.25 34.07
CA GLY A 20 24.39 34.22 35.26
C GLY A 20 23.10 34.91 34.75
N GLU A 21 21.88 34.47 35.07
CA GLU A 21 21.10 34.95 36.23
C GLU A 21 21.10 36.50 36.29
N GLU A 22 20.00 37.25 36.17
CA GLU A 22 18.67 37.24 36.78
C GLU A 22 17.80 38.23 35.98
N GLY A 23 16.47 38.11 35.84
CA GLY A 23 15.47 38.43 36.86
C GLY A 23 14.37 39.25 36.16
N MET A 24 13.15 38.73 36.03
CA MET A 24 11.99 38.98 36.92
C MET A 24 11.41 40.40 36.81
N GLY A 25 10.09 40.49 36.58
CA GLY A 25 9.31 41.67 36.92
C GLY A 25 8.16 41.99 35.97
N GLY A 26 6.94 41.57 36.34
CA GLY A 26 5.71 41.87 35.60
C GLY A 26 5.21 43.31 35.74
N GLY A 27 4.14 43.64 35.02
CA GLY A 27 3.41 44.89 35.20
C GLY A 27 2.44 45.20 34.07
N ARG A 28 1.16 45.35 34.43
CA ARG A 28 0.00 45.74 33.61
C ARG A 28 0.23 47.09 32.91
N GLY A 29 -0.47 47.34 31.80
CA GLY A 29 -0.73 48.72 31.36
C GLY A 29 -1.04 48.87 29.88
N ALA A 30 -2.27 49.29 29.59
CA ALA A 30 -2.73 49.70 28.28
C ALA A 30 -1.95 50.92 27.74
N ALA A 31 -1.72 50.96 26.42
CA ALA A 31 -1.62 52.21 25.66
C ALA A 31 -1.68 51.93 24.15
N ARG A 32 -2.68 52.49 23.47
CA ARG A 32 -2.69 52.67 22.01
C ARG A 32 -1.65 53.74 21.63
N PRO A 33 -0.96 53.58 20.49
CA PRO A 33 -0.63 54.70 19.62
C PRO A 33 -1.30 54.43 18.26
N GLY A 34 -2.04 55.35 17.66
CA GLY A 34 -1.63 56.72 17.35
C GLY A 34 -1.58 56.79 15.83
N GLY A 35 -2.62 57.37 15.23
CA GLY A 35 -2.83 57.42 13.79
C GLY A 35 -1.70 58.16 13.07
N LYS A 36 -1.36 57.68 11.87
CA LYS A 36 -0.70 58.47 10.84
C LYS A 36 -1.59 58.45 9.61
N GLY A 37 -2.06 59.65 9.28
CA GLY A 37 -2.95 59.93 8.16
C GLY A 37 -2.32 59.53 6.83
N TRP A 38 -3.14 58.92 6.01
CA TRP A 38 -2.96 58.93 4.56
C TRP A 38 -3.14 60.38 4.11
N LYS A 39 -2.04 60.99 3.66
CA LYS A 39 -2.00 62.28 3.02
C LYS A 39 -2.32 62.02 1.54
N GLY A 40 -3.39 62.66 1.06
CA GLY A 40 -3.83 62.52 -0.32
C GLY A 40 -2.81 63.09 -1.29
N ASP A 41 -2.47 62.29 -2.30
CA ASP A 41 -1.98 62.78 -3.58
C ASP A 41 -3.22 63.07 -4.43
N GLU A 42 -3.86 64.21 -4.16
CA GLU A 42 -4.92 64.80 -4.97
C GLU A 42 -4.29 65.75 -5.99
N ASP A 43 -3.48 65.25 -6.92
CA ASP A 43 -2.96 66.06 -8.03
C ASP A 43 -2.70 65.19 -9.27
N GLU A 44 -3.72 64.45 -9.71
CA GLU A 44 -3.75 63.95 -11.10
C GLU A 44 -5.20 63.79 -11.59
N LEU A 45 -5.97 64.88 -11.49
CA LEU A 45 -7.24 65.05 -12.20
C LEU A 45 -7.03 65.97 -13.40
N ALA A 46 -6.36 65.45 -14.43
CA ALA A 46 -6.49 65.98 -15.78
C ALA A 46 -7.59 65.20 -16.51
N VAL A 47 -8.75 65.85 -16.59
CA VAL A 47 -9.89 65.46 -17.42
C VAL A 47 -9.45 65.39 -18.88
N GLY A 48 -9.52 64.18 -19.45
CA GLY A 48 -9.34 63.87 -20.85
C GLY A 48 -10.49 62.99 -21.32
N ASP A 49 -11.28 63.56 -22.19
CA ASP A 49 -12.59 63.18 -22.71
C ASP A 49 -12.61 61.86 -23.54
N GLY A 50 -13.78 61.21 -23.53
CA GLY A 50 -14.31 60.49 -24.70
C GLY A 50 -13.77 59.10 -25.05
N GLY A 51 -14.62 58.09 -24.83
CA GLY A 51 -14.74 56.99 -25.80
C GLY A 51 -14.58 55.57 -25.28
N ALA A 52 -15.65 54.78 -25.47
CA ALA A 52 -15.65 53.34 -25.68
C ALA A 52 -15.33 52.42 -24.49
N GLY A 53 -16.40 51.90 -23.89
CA GLY A 53 -16.55 50.47 -23.57
C GLY A 53 -15.55 49.88 -22.58
N ARG A 54 -15.77 50.08 -21.28
CA ARG A 54 -15.21 49.20 -20.25
C ARG A 54 -16.13 47.97 -20.16
N PRO A 55 -15.73 46.76 -20.57
CA PRO A 55 -16.55 45.57 -20.37
C PRO A 55 -16.52 45.21 -18.89
N ALA A 56 -17.48 45.74 -18.12
CA ALA A 56 -17.79 45.30 -16.76
C ALA A 56 -18.41 43.88 -16.70
N GLY A 57 -18.14 43.04 -17.71
CA GLY A 57 -18.53 41.63 -17.80
C GLY A 57 -17.35 40.66 -17.92
N GLY A 58 -16.10 41.14 -17.87
CA GLY A 58 -14.91 40.30 -18.09
C GLY A 58 -14.41 39.51 -16.87
N LEU A 59 -14.80 39.89 -15.65
CA LEU A 59 -14.27 39.26 -14.43
C LEU A 59 -15.13 38.12 -13.86
N LEU A 60 -16.38 38.00 -14.30
CA LEU A 60 -17.26 36.87 -13.94
C LEU A 60 -17.15 35.69 -14.93
N ALA A 61 -16.46 35.88 -16.06
CA ALA A 61 -16.14 34.80 -17.02
C ALA A 61 -14.85 34.03 -16.65
N GLN A 62 -14.05 34.54 -15.71
CA GLN A 62 -12.92 33.81 -15.09
C GLN A 62 -13.34 33.12 -13.79
N GLY A 63 -14.59 32.63 -13.73
CA GLY A 63 -14.92 31.52 -12.87
C GLY A 63 -14.16 30.30 -13.36
N GLY A 64 -12.91 30.14 -12.91
CA GLY A 64 -12.15 28.90 -13.02
C GLY A 64 -12.96 27.80 -12.37
N GLY A 65 -13.80 27.16 -13.19
CA GLY A 65 -14.65 26.06 -12.77
C GLY A 65 -13.79 25.00 -12.15
N ILE A 66 -14.03 24.74 -10.88
CA ILE A 66 -13.58 23.52 -10.22
C ILE A 66 -14.07 22.38 -11.12
N MET A 67 -13.14 21.74 -11.85
CA MET A 67 -13.39 20.67 -12.82
C MET A 67 -13.90 21.08 -14.23
N ALA A 68 -13.39 22.15 -14.83
CA ALA A 68 -13.47 22.28 -16.30
C ALA A 68 -12.47 21.29 -16.93
N PHE A 69 -12.89 20.04 -17.20
CA PHE A 69 -12.11 19.11 -18.01
C PHE A 69 -12.13 19.63 -19.46
N PRO A 70 -11.02 20.18 -20.00
CA PRO A 70 -11.01 20.58 -21.39
C PRO A 70 -11.17 19.30 -22.21
N ALA A 71 -12.33 19.10 -22.83
CA ALA A 71 -12.63 17.94 -23.67
C ALA A 71 -11.87 18.01 -25.00
N ASN A 72 -10.54 18.08 -24.92
CA ASN A 72 -9.65 17.96 -26.06
C ASN A 72 -9.27 16.47 -26.25
N GLU A 73 -8.88 16.11 -27.46
CA GLU A 73 -8.54 14.72 -27.79
C GLU A 73 -7.42 14.17 -26.90
N ALA A 74 -6.46 15.01 -26.51
CA ALA A 74 -5.32 14.64 -25.67
C ALA A 74 -5.71 14.29 -24.23
N THR A 75 -6.68 14.99 -23.65
CA THR A 75 -7.13 14.75 -22.26
C THR A 75 -8.01 13.51 -22.23
N VAL A 76 -8.81 13.27 -23.27
CA VAL A 76 -9.61 12.04 -23.41
C VAL A 76 -8.69 10.82 -23.58
N SER A 77 -7.67 10.90 -24.43
CA SER A 77 -6.73 9.77 -24.62
C SER A 77 -5.92 9.48 -23.36
N ALA A 78 -5.40 10.52 -22.68
CA ALA A 78 -4.73 10.37 -21.40
C ALA A 78 -5.64 9.76 -20.33
N PHE A 79 -6.89 10.23 -20.23
CA PHE A 79 -7.87 9.68 -19.29
C PHE A 79 -8.13 8.19 -19.52
N LEU A 80 -8.31 7.77 -20.78
CA LEU A 80 -8.54 6.36 -21.12
C LEU A 80 -7.34 5.47 -20.78
N LEU A 81 -6.11 5.93 -21.00
CA LEU A 81 -4.90 5.21 -20.63
C LEU A 81 -4.81 5.03 -19.10
N VAL A 82 -5.02 6.12 -18.35
CA VAL A 82 -5.02 6.09 -16.87
C VAL A 82 -6.12 5.18 -16.35
N LEU A 83 -7.33 5.26 -16.95
CA LEU A 83 -8.44 4.38 -16.61
C LEU A 83 -8.09 2.91 -16.84
N GLY A 84 -7.41 2.59 -17.95
CA GLY A 84 -6.91 1.25 -18.24
C GLY A 84 -5.99 0.72 -17.14
N ARG A 85 -4.99 1.51 -16.73
CA ARG A 85 -4.05 1.13 -15.65
C ARG A 85 -4.74 0.96 -14.30
N VAL A 86 -5.61 1.89 -13.92
CA VAL A 86 -6.37 1.82 -12.66
C VAL A 86 -7.30 0.61 -12.67
N ALA A 87 -8.01 0.37 -13.78
CA ALA A 87 -8.91 -0.77 -13.92
C ALA A 87 -8.15 -2.10 -13.83
N GLY A 88 -6.97 -2.21 -14.47
CA GLY A 88 -6.09 -3.37 -14.36
C GLY A 88 -5.64 -3.63 -12.92
N ALA A 89 -5.21 -2.59 -12.21
CA ALA A 89 -4.75 -2.70 -10.82
C ALA A 89 -5.88 -3.11 -9.86
N VAL A 90 -7.05 -2.48 -9.97
CA VAL A 90 -8.23 -2.83 -9.17
C VAL A 90 -8.80 -4.19 -9.55
N ALA A 91 -8.65 -4.62 -10.82
CA ALA A 91 -9.05 -5.95 -11.28
C ALA A 91 -8.22 -7.06 -10.64
N ALA A 92 -6.90 -6.87 -10.60
CA ALA A 92 -5.93 -7.85 -10.10
C ALA A 92 -5.66 -7.77 -8.60
N SER A 93 -6.08 -6.69 -7.94
CA SER A 93 -5.92 -6.48 -6.49
C SER A 93 -6.71 -7.50 -5.66
N PRO A 94 -6.15 -8.01 -4.55
CA PRO A 94 -6.84 -9.00 -3.71
C PRO A 94 -7.98 -8.38 -2.89
N PHE A 95 -8.02 -7.05 -2.77
CA PHE A 95 -8.95 -6.31 -1.93
C PHE A 95 -10.35 -6.14 -2.55
N PHE A 96 -10.44 -6.22 -3.88
CA PHE A 96 -11.69 -6.01 -4.63
C PHE A 96 -12.15 -7.31 -5.30
N ARG A 97 -12.18 -8.41 -4.54
CA ARG A 97 -12.46 -9.75 -5.08
C ARG A 97 -13.90 -9.85 -5.61
N ARG A 98 -14.07 -10.62 -6.69
CA ARG A 98 -15.38 -10.89 -7.31
C ARG A 98 -16.28 -11.60 -6.28
N GLY A 99 -17.45 -11.04 -6.00
CA GLY A 99 -18.42 -11.55 -5.02
C GLY A 99 -18.52 -10.74 -3.72
N GLN A 100 -17.51 -9.94 -3.36
CA GLN A 100 -17.55 -9.08 -2.17
C GLN A 100 -18.00 -7.65 -2.48
N VAL A 101 -17.68 -7.14 -3.69
CA VAL A 101 -18.04 -5.79 -4.13
C VAL A 101 -18.76 -5.87 -5.48
N PRO A 102 -19.94 -5.24 -5.64
CA PRO A 102 -20.64 -5.18 -6.91
C PRO A 102 -19.76 -4.57 -8.01
N VAL A 103 -19.87 -5.09 -9.24
CA VAL A 103 -19.07 -4.63 -10.39
C VAL A 103 -19.26 -3.13 -10.64
N LEU A 104 -20.48 -2.62 -10.43
CA LEU A 104 -20.80 -1.20 -10.60
C LEU A 104 -19.97 -0.31 -9.66
N VAL A 105 -19.87 -0.67 -8.37
CA VAL A 105 -19.11 0.10 -7.38
C VAL A 105 -17.63 0.15 -7.76
N ARG A 106 -17.08 -0.98 -8.24
CA ARG A 106 -15.69 -1.04 -8.72
C ARG A 106 -15.48 -0.17 -9.95
N ALA A 107 -16.39 -0.20 -10.91
CA ALA A 107 -16.32 0.61 -12.11
C ALA A 107 -16.37 2.11 -11.76
N CYS A 108 -17.29 2.53 -10.88
CA CYS A 108 -17.36 3.90 -10.37
C CYS A 108 -16.06 4.32 -9.65
N LEU A 109 -15.50 3.44 -8.80
CA LEU A 109 -14.24 3.72 -8.12
C LEU A 109 -13.09 3.92 -9.12
N CYS A 110 -12.94 3.04 -10.11
CA CYS A 110 -11.92 3.18 -11.15
C CYS A 110 -12.08 4.48 -11.94
N PHE A 111 -13.31 4.84 -12.29
CA PHE A 111 -13.63 6.06 -13.02
C PHE A 111 -13.26 7.31 -12.22
N ILE A 112 -13.69 7.39 -10.95
CA ILE A 112 -13.38 8.51 -10.06
C ILE A 112 -11.86 8.62 -9.86
N LEU A 113 -11.18 7.52 -9.57
CA LEU A 113 -9.74 7.52 -9.34
C LEU A 113 -8.98 7.96 -10.60
N ALA A 114 -9.40 7.48 -11.78
CA ALA A 114 -8.81 7.89 -13.05
C ALA A 114 -9.02 9.39 -13.34
N LEU A 115 -10.19 9.95 -13.02
CA LEU A 115 -10.45 11.38 -13.15
C LEU A 115 -9.48 12.22 -12.31
N PHE A 116 -9.21 11.80 -11.07
CA PHE A 116 -8.28 12.52 -10.20
C PHE A 116 -6.81 12.32 -10.59
N LEU A 117 -6.44 11.14 -11.11
CA LEU A 117 -5.07 10.83 -11.52
C LEU A 117 -4.71 11.40 -12.90
N SER A 118 -5.67 11.52 -13.80
CA SER A 118 -5.47 12.01 -15.17
C SER A 118 -4.69 13.33 -15.28
N PRO A 119 -4.99 14.40 -14.50
CA PRO A 119 -4.23 15.65 -14.59
C PRO A 119 -2.79 15.54 -14.07
N LEU A 120 -2.46 14.52 -13.27
CA LEU A 120 -1.13 14.34 -12.68
C LEU A 120 -0.15 13.63 -13.62
N VAL A 121 -0.65 12.88 -14.61
CA VAL A 121 0.17 12.06 -15.52
C VAL A 121 0.79 12.89 -16.65
N GLY A 122 0.42 14.18 -16.77
CA GLY A 122 0.89 15.07 -17.83
C GLY A 122 0.19 14.78 -19.15
N ALA A 123 -0.35 15.82 -19.78
CA ALA A 123 -1.04 15.71 -21.07
C ALA A 123 -0.07 15.60 -22.26
N GLU A 124 1.22 15.35 -22.00
CA GLU A 124 2.17 15.14 -23.08
C GLU A 124 1.93 13.78 -23.73
N ALA A 125 1.33 13.88 -24.91
CA ALA A 125 1.24 12.86 -25.93
C ALA A 125 0.28 11.71 -25.61
N LEU A 126 -0.85 11.71 -26.32
CA LEU A 126 -1.12 10.62 -27.26
C LEU A 126 -2.24 10.97 -28.24
N ARG A 127 -1.96 10.95 -29.54
CA ARG A 127 -3.00 11.00 -30.57
C ARG A 127 -3.79 9.70 -30.57
N LEU A 128 -5.10 9.79 -30.83
CA LEU A 128 -5.95 8.63 -31.15
C LEU A 128 -5.55 8.12 -32.54
N ASP A 129 -4.52 7.28 -32.57
CA ASP A 129 -4.01 6.64 -33.77
C ASP A 129 -4.30 5.12 -33.74
N LEU A 130 -4.02 4.42 -34.82
CA LEU A 130 -4.23 2.97 -34.95
C LEU A 130 -3.48 2.15 -33.88
N ALA A 131 -2.40 2.70 -33.31
CA ALA A 131 -1.63 2.12 -32.21
C ALA A 131 -2.24 2.33 -30.81
N PHE A 132 -3.31 3.14 -30.68
CA PHE A 132 -3.94 3.45 -29.40
C PHE A 132 -4.46 2.22 -28.64
N PRO A 133 -5.17 1.25 -29.27
CA PRO A 133 -5.63 0.05 -28.59
C PRO A 133 -4.49 -0.79 -28.00
N LEU A 134 -3.33 -0.81 -28.67
CA LEU A 134 -2.14 -1.52 -28.19
C LEU A 134 -1.57 -0.85 -26.94
N ARG A 135 -1.48 0.49 -26.95
CA ARG A 135 -1.03 1.27 -25.78
C ARG A 135 -2.00 1.16 -24.62
N LEU A 136 -3.31 1.15 -24.87
CA LEU A 136 -4.33 0.90 -23.85
C LEU A 136 -4.18 -0.50 -23.23
N THR A 137 -3.95 -1.52 -24.06
CA THR A 137 -3.72 -2.89 -23.57
C THR A 137 -2.47 -2.96 -22.70
N TYR A 138 -1.40 -2.29 -23.10
CA TYR A 138 -0.18 -2.18 -22.29
C TYR A 138 -0.45 -1.53 -20.93
N GLU A 139 -1.21 -0.43 -20.88
CA GLU A 139 -1.59 0.21 -19.61
C GLU A 139 -2.38 -0.72 -18.70
N VAL A 140 -3.32 -1.49 -19.26
CA VAL A 140 -4.06 -2.50 -18.51
C VAL A 140 -3.12 -3.58 -17.95
N LEU A 141 -2.15 -4.05 -18.74
CA LEU A 141 -1.18 -5.05 -18.31
C LEU A 141 -0.27 -4.54 -17.18
N VAL A 142 0.21 -3.29 -17.27
CA VAL A 142 0.97 -2.64 -16.19
C VAL A 142 0.12 -2.54 -14.93
N GLY A 143 -1.14 -2.14 -15.06
CA GLY A 143 -2.10 -2.14 -13.97
C GLY A 143 -2.26 -3.52 -13.33
N VAL A 144 -2.49 -4.55 -14.14
CA VAL A 144 -2.61 -5.94 -13.68
C VAL A 144 -1.35 -6.39 -12.96
N PHE A 145 -0.16 -6.06 -13.47
CA PHE A 145 1.10 -6.37 -12.84
C PHE A 145 1.23 -5.73 -11.44
N LEU A 146 0.88 -4.45 -11.31
CA LEU A 146 0.87 -3.77 -10.00
C LEU A 146 -0.09 -4.47 -9.03
N GLY A 147 -1.32 -4.73 -9.46
CA GLY A 147 -2.30 -5.45 -8.64
C GLY A 147 -1.84 -6.87 -8.26
N TYR A 148 -1.12 -7.54 -9.16
CA TYR A 148 -0.54 -8.86 -8.92
C TYR A 148 0.55 -8.82 -7.83
N LEU A 149 1.41 -7.80 -7.79
CA LEU A 149 2.39 -7.65 -6.71
C LEU A 149 1.72 -7.55 -5.34
N PHE A 150 0.64 -6.76 -5.21
CA PHE A 150 -0.15 -6.71 -3.97
C PHE A 150 -0.80 -8.06 -3.65
N THR A 151 -1.29 -8.76 -4.68
CA THR A 151 -1.84 -10.11 -4.51
C THR A 151 -0.79 -11.09 -4.01
N LEU A 152 0.45 -11.05 -4.49
CA LEU A 152 1.52 -11.90 -3.99
C LEU A 152 1.76 -11.67 -2.50
N VAL A 153 1.90 -10.41 -2.09
CA VAL A 153 2.15 -10.05 -0.68
C VAL A 153 1.06 -10.60 0.24
N VAL A 154 -0.21 -10.36 -0.12
CA VAL A 154 -1.36 -10.84 0.66
C VAL A 154 -1.49 -12.36 0.60
N SER A 155 -1.15 -12.98 -0.54
CA SER A 155 -1.19 -14.43 -0.71
C SER A 155 -0.14 -15.15 0.15
N GLY A 156 1.00 -14.53 0.46
CA GLY A 156 1.96 -15.11 1.42
C GLY A 156 1.36 -15.31 2.81
N VAL A 157 0.56 -14.35 3.27
CA VAL A 157 -0.13 -14.46 4.57
C VAL A 157 -1.19 -15.55 4.51
N SER A 158 -1.95 -15.62 3.42
CA SER A 158 -2.89 -16.72 3.16
C SER A 158 -2.19 -18.08 3.12
N MET A 159 -0.98 -18.14 2.56
CA MET A 159 -0.16 -19.36 2.47
C MET A 159 0.30 -19.81 3.86
N ALA A 160 0.65 -18.87 4.76
CA ALA A 160 0.92 -19.20 6.16
C ALA A 160 -0.28 -19.92 6.79
N GLY A 161 -1.50 -19.40 6.58
CA GLY A 161 -2.72 -20.05 7.03
C GLY A 161 -2.89 -21.46 6.44
N GLY A 162 -2.55 -21.66 5.17
CA GLY A 162 -2.59 -22.98 4.52
C GLY A 162 -1.57 -23.98 5.08
N ILE A 163 -0.35 -23.52 5.41
CA ILE A 163 0.67 -24.34 6.09
C ILE A 163 0.14 -24.79 7.45
N LEU A 164 -0.47 -23.88 8.22
CA LEU A 164 -1.04 -24.21 9.53
C LEU A 164 -2.24 -25.15 9.43
N ASP A 165 -3.08 -24.99 8.41
CA ASP A 165 -4.21 -25.87 8.14
C ASP A 165 -3.77 -27.31 7.83
N PHE A 166 -2.69 -27.45 7.08
CA PHE A 166 -2.06 -28.73 6.80
C PHE A 166 -1.49 -29.36 8.08
N GLU A 167 -0.73 -28.60 8.87
CA GLU A 167 -0.11 -29.07 10.12
C GLU A 167 -1.15 -29.49 11.17
N MET A 168 -2.24 -28.75 11.33
CA MET A 168 -3.32 -29.10 12.27
C MET A 168 -4.12 -30.34 11.86
N GLY A 169 -4.00 -30.78 10.60
CA GLY A 169 -4.73 -31.93 10.07
C GLY A 169 -6.14 -31.60 9.58
N PHE A 170 -6.52 -30.32 9.45
CA PHE A 170 -7.76 -29.93 8.77
C PHE A 170 -7.78 -30.41 7.31
N GLY A 171 -6.59 -30.47 6.68
CA GLY A 171 -6.35 -31.05 5.36
C GLY A 171 -6.89 -32.48 5.18
N LEU A 172 -6.88 -33.31 6.23
CA LEU A 172 -7.34 -34.70 6.16
C LEU A 172 -8.86 -34.82 6.10
N ALA A 173 -9.61 -33.91 6.74
CA ALA A 173 -11.06 -33.87 6.64
C ALA A 173 -11.54 -33.65 5.19
N HIS A 174 -10.76 -32.93 4.40
CA HIS A 174 -11.04 -32.66 2.98
C HIS A 174 -10.83 -33.88 2.07
N SER A 175 -10.05 -34.87 2.49
CA SER A 175 -9.82 -36.10 1.71
C SER A 175 -10.99 -37.09 1.77
N PHE A 176 -11.90 -36.92 2.73
CA PHE A 176 -13.04 -37.81 2.95
C PHE A 176 -14.29 -37.44 2.11
N ASP A 177 -14.38 -36.22 1.56
CA ASP A 177 -15.46 -35.83 0.62
C ASP A 177 -14.95 -34.93 -0.53
N PRO A 178 -14.45 -35.55 -1.63
CA PRO A 178 -14.02 -34.85 -2.84
C PRO A 178 -15.18 -34.25 -3.67
N ASN A 179 -16.44 -34.54 -3.35
CA ASN A 179 -17.61 -34.07 -4.14
C ASN A 179 -18.14 -32.69 -3.70
N SER A 180 -17.70 -32.18 -2.54
CA SER A 180 -18.23 -30.93 -1.96
C SER A 180 -17.75 -29.63 -2.65
N GLY A 181 -16.80 -29.70 -3.59
CA GLY A 181 -16.42 -28.60 -4.49
C GLY A 181 -15.85 -27.33 -3.85
N SER A 182 -15.83 -27.21 -2.53
CA SER A 182 -15.34 -26.03 -1.80
C SER A 182 -14.02 -26.33 -1.09
N TYR A 183 -12.97 -26.42 -1.90
CA TYR A 183 -11.58 -26.65 -1.52
C TYR A 183 -10.90 -25.39 -0.93
N ALA A 184 -11.52 -24.73 0.05
CA ALA A 184 -10.95 -23.54 0.67
C ALA A 184 -10.51 -23.84 2.11
N SER A 185 -9.19 -23.90 2.31
CA SER A 185 -8.57 -23.95 3.63
C SER A 185 -9.15 -22.87 4.55
N LEU A 186 -9.69 -23.27 5.70
CA LEU A 186 -10.38 -22.38 6.63
C LEU A 186 -9.41 -21.35 7.19
N LEU A 187 -8.24 -21.80 7.65
CA LEU A 187 -7.19 -20.93 8.15
C LEU A 187 -6.60 -20.05 7.05
N SER A 188 -6.41 -20.54 5.83
CA SER A 188 -5.94 -19.70 4.73
C SER A 188 -6.90 -18.53 4.47
N ARG A 189 -8.21 -18.80 4.44
CA ARG A 189 -9.24 -17.75 4.27
C ARG A 189 -9.29 -16.78 5.46
N PHE A 190 -9.12 -17.27 6.68
CA PHE A 190 -9.03 -16.44 7.87
C PHE A 190 -7.81 -15.49 7.80
N TYR A 191 -6.62 -16.01 7.50
CA TYR A 191 -5.39 -15.23 7.38
C TYR A 191 -5.46 -14.24 6.21
N LEU A 192 -6.14 -14.59 5.10
CA LEU A 192 -6.43 -13.66 4.02
C LEU A 192 -7.27 -12.48 4.51
N MET A 193 -8.36 -12.74 5.23
CA MET A 193 -9.23 -11.68 5.75
C MET A 193 -8.50 -10.81 6.78
N LEU A 194 -7.68 -11.42 7.63
CA LEU A 194 -6.82 -10.71 8.59
C LEU A 194 -5.81 -9.81 7.87
N ALA A 195 -5.14 -10.31 6.83
CA ALA A 195 -4.19 -9.54 6.04
C ALA A 195 -4.84 -8.32 5.39
N VAL A 196 -6.03 -8.50 4.80
CA VAL A 196 -6.81 -7.41 4.20
C VAL A 196 -7.22 -6.38 5.26
N LEU A 197 -7.71 -6.83 6.42
CA LEU A 197 -8.09 -5.93 7.51
C LEU A 197 -6.90 -5.10 8.01
N VAL A 198 -5.76 -5.76 8.28
CA VAL A 198 -4.54 -5.09 8.73
C VAL A 198 -4.00 -4.13 7.67
N PHE A 199 -4.10 -4.49 6.39
CA PHE A 199 -3.72 -3.61 5.27
C PHE A 199 -4.52 -2.31 5.29
N TYR A 200 -5.85 -2.38 5.45
CA TYR A 200 -6.68 -1.18 5.55
C TYR A 200 -6.36 -0.36 6.81
N LEU A 201 -6.15 -1.01 7.96
CA LEU A 201 -5.80 -0.34 9.22
C LEU A 201 -4.42 0.34 9.17
N ALA A 202 -3.48 -0.21 8.39
CA ALA A 202 -2.16 0.37 8.16
C ALA A 202 -2.18 1.49 7.10
N GLY A 203 -3.34 1.82 6.52
CA GLY A 203 -3.43 2.86 5.49
C GLY A 203 -3.06 2.38 4.08
N GLY A 204 -3.05 1.07 3.82
CA GLY A 204 -2.64 0.48 2.54
C GLY A 204 -3.44 0.96 1.32
N HIS A 205 -4.65 1.48 1.51
CA HIS A 205 -5.39 2.14 0.43
C HIS A 205 -4.64 3.34 -0.16
N ARG A 206 -3.92 4.12 0.69
CA ARG A 206 -3.03 5.19 0.24
C ARG A 206 -1.85 4.62 -0.54
N LEU A 207 -1.31 3.50 -0.07
CA LEU A 207 -0.20 2.81 -0.73
C LEU A 207 -0.55 2.41 -2.17
N LEU A 208 -1.76 1.89 -2.42
CA LEU A 208 -2.23 1.59 -3.77
C LEU A 208 -2.18 2.80 -4.70
N VAL A 209 -2.66 3.96 -4.23
CA VAL A 209 -2.68 5.20 -5.02
C VAL A 209 -1.27 5.73 -5.26
N VAL A 210 -0.42 5.72 -4.23
CA VAL A 210 0.99 6.13 -4.36
C VAL A 210 1.74 5.22 -5.33
N SER A 211 1.53 3.90 -5.26
CA SER A 211 2.14 2.94 -6.19
C SER A 211 1.65 3.14 -7.63
N LEU A 212 0.37 3.45 -7.83
CA LEU A 212 -0.17 3.78 -9.15
C LEU A 212 0.52 5.02 -9.73
N LEU A 213 0.68 6.08 -8.94
CA LEU A 213 1.34 7.30 -9.41
C LEU A 213 2.85 7.08 -9.65
N ALA A 214 3.53 6.41 -8.72
CA ALA A 214 4.96 6.09 -8.84
C ALA A 214 5.24 5.18 -10.06
N SER A 215 4.29 4.31 -10.43
CA SER A 215 4.44 3.44 -11.60
C SER A 215 4.66 4.21 -12.91
N TYR A 216 4.19 5.46 -13.03
CA TYR A 216 4.42 6.27 -14.23
C TYR A 216 5.86 6.72 -14.40
N ARG A 217 6.69 6.68 -13.34
CA ARG A 217 8.13 6.94 -13.43
C ARG A 217 8.88 5.83 -14.16
N VAL A 218 8.42 4.59 -14.02
CA VAL A 218 9.09 3.40 -14.57
C VAL A 218 8.41 2.84 -15.79
N PHE A 219 7.09 2.97 -15.85
CA PHE A 219 6.28 2.66 -17.00
C PHE A 219 5.62 3.96 -17.47
N PRO A 220 6.34 4.80 -18.25
CA PRO A 220 5.77 6.03 -18.80
C PRO A 220 4.48 5.76 -19.56
N ALA A 221 3.55 6.70 -19.48
CA ALA A 221 2.24 6.55 -20.13
C ALA A 221 2.39 6.37 -21.64
N GLY A 222 1.72 5.36 -22.19
CA GLY A 222 1.71 5.10 -23.64
C GLY A 222 3.02 4.52 -24.21
N SER A 223 3.98 4.14 -23.36
CA SER A 223 5.12 3.32 -23.76
C SER A 223 4.67 1.92 -24.18
N LEU A 224 5.47 1.23 -25.00
CA LEU A 224 5.28 -0.18 -25.37
C LEU A 224 6.45 -1.06 -24.93
N ALA A 225 7.42 -0.50 -24.21
CA ALA A 225 8.58 -1.24 -23.74
C ALA A 225 8.21 -2.03 -22.47
N LEU A 226 8.32 -3.36 -22.52
CA LEU A 226 8.27 -4.21 -21.32
C LEU A 226 9.66 -4.19 -20.67
N PRO A 227 9.85 -3.54 -19.52
CA PRO A 227 11.14 -3.53 -18.85
C PRO A 227 11.41 -4.90 -18.21
N GLU A 228 12.67 -5.32 -18.23
CA GLU A 228 13.16 -6.56 -17.60
C GLU A 228 12.88 -6.63 -16.09
N ILE A 229 12.57 -5.48 -15.47
CA ILE A 229 12.22 -5.38 -14.05
C ILE A 229 11.00 -6.24 -13.68
N ILE A 230 10.10 -6.54 -14.62
CA ILE A 230 8.90 -7.34 -14.36
C ILE A 230 9.27 -8.76 -13.91
N SER A 231 10.21 -9.41 -14.60
CA SER A 231 10.59 -10.81 -14.31
C SER A 231 11.40 -10.90 -13.02
N THR A 232 12.42 -10.07 -12.88
CA THR A 232 13.33 -10.07 -11.71
C THR A 232 12.61 -9.63 -10.42
N ALA A 233 11.77 -8.61 -10.47
CA ALA A 233 11.01 -8.15 -9.30
C ALA A 233 9.98 -9.20 -8.86
N SER A 234 9.27 -9.83 -9.79
CA SER A 234 8.26 -10.83 -9.45
C SER A 234 8.85 -12.05 -8.73
N ALA A 235 9.99 -12.58 -9.20
CA ALA A 235 10.67 -13.71 -8.57
C ALA A 235 11.20 -13.35 -7.17
N LYS A 236 11.78 -12.16 -7.01
CA LYS A 236 12.27 -11.69 -5.72
C LYS A 236 11.12 -11.50 -4.71
N VAL A 237 10.03 -10.86 -5.13
CA VAL A 237 8.85 -10.68 -4.27
C VAL A 237 8.25 -12.03 -3.89
N ALA A 238 8.13 -12.98 -4.84
CA ALA A 238 7.62 -14.31 -4.54
C ALA A 238 8.47 -15.06 -3.50
N ALA A 239 9.80 -14.98 -3.61
CA ALA A 239 10.71 -15.60 -2.64
C ALA A 239 10.57 -14.98 -1.24
N GLU A 240 10.53 -13.65 -1.14
CA GLU A 240 10.34 -12.94 0.13
C GLU A 240 9.00 -13.27 0.79
N VAL A 241 7.94 -13.34 -0.03
CA VAL A 241 6.59 -13.70 0.40
C VAL A 241 6.55 -15.13 0.96
N PHE A 242 7.30 -16.06 0.37
CA PHE A 242 7.43 -17.42 0.90
C PHE A 242 8.10 -17.43 2.27
N VAL A 243 9.21 -16.70 2.42
CA VAL A 243 9.93 -16.57 3.71
C VAL A 243 9.02 -15.96 4.78
N VAL A 244 8.26 -14.93 4.42
CA VAL A 244 7.26 -14.30 5.28
C VAL A 244 6.21 -15.32 5.75
N ALA A 245 5.68 -16.12 4.83
CA ALA A 245 4.65 -17.10 5.16
C ALA A 245 5.16 -18.12 6.19
N VAL A 246 6.38 -18.64 5.97
CA VAL A 246 7.03 -19.58 6.89
C VAL A 246 7.29 -18.92 8.24
N LYS A 247 7.76 -17.67 8.28
CA LYS A 247 7.98 -16.93 9.54
C LYS A 247 6.70 -16.73 10.34
N VAL A 248 5.59 -16.44 9.67
CA VAL A 248 4.28 -16.29 10.31
C VAL A 248 3.77 -17.62 10.85
N ALA A 249 3.98 -18.72 10.12
CA ALA A 249 3.56 -20.06 10.55
C ALA A 249 4.50 -20.68 11.61
N ALA A 250 5.78 -20.32 11.62
CA ALA A 250 6.82 -20.91 12.46
C ALA A 250 6.49 -21.05 13.96
N PRO A 251 5.97 -20.04 14.67
CA PRO A 251 5.71 -20.18 16.11
C PRO A 251 4.62 -21.23 16.40
N VAL A 252 3.60 -21.32 15.55
CA VAL A 252 2.52 -22.31 15.68
C VAL A 252 3.00 -23.68 15.24
N MET A 253 3.76 -23.76 14.13
CA MET A 253 4.38 -25.01 13.68
C MET A 253 5.29 -25.61 14.76
N GLY A 254 6.11 -24.79 15.43
CA GLY A 254 6.96 -25.27 16.52
C GLY A 254 6.16 -25.85 17.69
N ALA A 255 5.05 -25.21 18.07
CA ALA A 255 4.17 -25.73 19.12
C ALA A 255 3.50 -27.06 18.71
N LEU A 256 3.03 -27.16 17.46
CA LEU A 256 2.41 -28.38 16.92
C LEU A 256 3.42 -29.52 16.75
N PHE A 257 4.66 -29.21 16.36
CA PHE A 257 5.74 -30.18 16.26
C PHE A 257 6.03 -30.82 17.62
N VAL A 258 6.09 -30.03 18.70
CA VAL A 258 6.22 -30.57 20.06
C VAL A 258 5.03 -31.44 20.42
N ALA A 259 3.81 -31.04 20.05
CA ALA A 259 2.62 -31.86 20.27
C ALA A 259 2.70 -33.19 19.52
N ASP A 260 3.19 -33.22 18.27
CA ASP A 260 3.38 -34.45 17.49
C ASP A 260 4.39 -35.41 18.14
N VAL A 261 5.48 -34.88 18.69
CA VAL A 261 6.45 -35.67 19.45
C VAL A 261 5.77 -36.29 20.68
N VAL A 262 4.98 -35.50 21.42
CA VAL A 262 4.23 -35.98 22.59
C VAL A 262 3.23 -37.07 22.20
N PHE A 263 2.45 -36.88 21.14
CA PHE A 263 1.52 -37.90 20.64
C PHE A 263 2.23 -39.17 20.19
N GLY A 264 3.39 -39.06 19.55
CA GLY A 264 4.23 -40.21 19.18
C GLY A 264 4.70 -41.02 20.40
N LEU A 265 5.11 -40.34 21.48
CA LEU A 265 5.48 -41.01 22.73
C LEU A 265 4.28 -41.69 23.40
N VAL A 266 3.11 -41.04 23.40
CA VAL A 266 1.87 -41.61 23.94
C VAL A 266 1.42 -42.84 23.14
N ALA A 267 1.49 -42.79 21.81
CA ALA A 267 1.17 -43.91 20.92
C ALA A 267 2.00 -45.15 21.24
N ARG A 268 3.30 -44.95 21.54
CA ARG A 268 4.19 -46.04 21.95
C ARG A 268 3.87 -46.57 23.35
N SER A 269 3.48 -45.69 24.27
CA SER A 269 3.25 -46.04 25.68
C SER A 269 1.90 -46.73 25.90
N VAL A 270 0.87 -46.34 25.14
CA VAL A 270 -0.49 -46.88 25.23
C VAL A 270 -0.98 -47.25 23.83
N PRO A 271 -0.52 -48.39 23.26
CA PRO A 271 -0.85 -48.80 21.89
C PRO A 271 -2.33 -49.14 21.68
N GLN A 272 -3.10 -49.27 22.77
CA GLN A 272 -4.53 -49.52 22.75
C GLN A 272 -5.35 -48.25 22.43
N LEU A 273 -4.75 -47.06 22.59
CA LEU A 273 -5.40 -45.81 22.20
C LEU A 273 -5.30 -45.61 20.70
N ASN A 274 -6.43 -45.39 20.05
CA ASN A 274 -6.45 -44.94 18.67
C ASN A 274 -6.01 -43.47 18.60
N VAL A 275 -4.70 -43.26 18.50
CA VAL A 275 -4.07 -41.93 18.46
C VAL A 275 -4.54 -41.12 17.26
N PHE A 276 -5.04 -41.74 16.19
CA PHE A 276 -5.62 -41.01 15.07
C PHE A 276 -6.96 -40.36 15.46
N VAL A 277 -7.83 -41.12 16.15
CA VAL A 277 -9.17 -40.65 16.57
C VAL A 277 -9.10 -39.59 17.67
N LEU A 278 -8.16 -39.74 18.61
CA LEU A 278 -7.97 -38.77 19.70
C LEU A 278 -7.01 -37.64 19.34
N GLY A 279 -6.02 -37.90 18.49
CA GLY A 279 -4.95 -36.97 18.17
C GLY A 279 -5.40 -35.80 17.31
N ILE A 280 -6.20 -36.04 16.26
CA ILE A 280 -6.65 -34.95 15.37
C ILE A 280 -7.46 -33.88 16.14
N PRO A 281 -8.52 -34.22 16.90
CA PRO A 281 -9.28 -33.21 17.65
C PRO A 281 -8.41 -32.44 18.66
N LEU A 282 -7.49 -33.13 19.32
CA LEU A 282 -6.62 -32.52 20.32
C LEU A 282 -5.55 -31.62 19.66
N LYS A 283 -4.98 -32.04 18.51
CA LYS A 283 -4.04 -31.26 17.71
C LYS A 283 -4.69 -29.99 17.16
N VAL A 284 -5.92 -30.09 16.67
CA VAL A 284 -6.71 -28.93 16.23
C VAL A 284 -6.93 -27.94 17.38
N LEU A 285 -7.30 -28.41 18.58
CA LEU A 285 -7.48 -27.55 19.75
C LEU A 285 -6.19 -26.82 20.14
N LEU A 286 -5.07 -27.55 20.22
CA LEU A 286 -3.75 -26.98 20.50
C LEU A 286 -3.33 -25.97 19.44
N GLY A 287 -3.57 -26.29 18.16
CA GLY A 287 -3.27 -25.41 17.04
C GLY A 287 -4.05 -24.11 17.09
N LEU A 288 -5.36 -24.17 17.31
CA LEU A 288 -6.21 -22.98 17.48
C LEU A 288 -5.77 -22.12 18.67
N LEU A 289 -5.39 -22.75 19.79
CA LEU A 289 -4.89 -22.03 20.97
C LEU A 289 -3.54 -21.35 20.68
N ALA A 290 -2.63 -22.04 20.00
CA ALA A 290 -1.35 -21.48 19.57
C ALA A 290 -1.54 -20.31 18.58
N VAL A 291 -2.48 -20.43 17.63
CA VAL A 291 -2.87 -19.34 16.73
C VAL A 291 -3.41 -18.16 17.53
N ALA A 292 -4.31 -18.38 18.49
CA ALA A 292 -4.87 -17.32 19.32
C ALA A 292 -3.80 -16.58 20.15
N VAL A 293 -2.84 -17.31 20.72
CA VAL A 293 -1.72 -16.73 21.49
C VAL A 293 -0.76 -15.95 20.57
N THR A 294 -0.53 -16.43 19.35
CA THR A 294 0.39 -15.80 18.39
C THR A 294 -0.24 -14.65 17.61
N MET A 295 -1.57 -14.48 17.64
CA MET A 295 -2.30 -13.43 16.90
C MET A 295 -1.73 -12.02 17.06
N PRO A 296 -1.46 -11.51 18.28
CA PRO A 296 -0.92 -10.16 18.43
C PRO A 296 0.44 -9.99 17.73
N ALA A 297 1.29 -11.01 17.80
CA ALA A 297 2.58 -11.03 17.13
C ALA A 297 2.41 -11.08 15.59
N THR A 298 1.46 -11.87 15.09
CA THR A 298 1.12 -11.90 13.66
C THR A 298 0.65 -10.53 13.17
N VAL A 299 -0.26 -9.87 13.89
CA VAL A 299 -0.75 -8.53 13.51
C VAL A 299 0.37 -7.50 13.52
N PHE A 300 1.23 -7.52 14.54
CA PHE A 300 2.40 -6.65 14.61
C PHE A 300 3.35 -6.87 13.43
N PHE A 301 3.62 -8.14 13.09
CA PHE A 301 4.47 -8.50 11.96
C PHE A 301 3.86 -8.03 10.63
N LEU A 302 2.55 -8.22 10.42
CA LEU A 302 1.85 -7.78 9.22
C LEU A 302 1.89 -6.26 9.04
N ARG A 303 1.71 -5.50 10.12
CA ARG A 303 1.84 -4.03 10.08
C ARG A 303 3.23 -3.62 9.61
N ARG A 304 4.28 -4.18 10.23
CA ARG A 304 5.67 -3.91 9.81
C ARG A 304 5.95 -4.32 8.37
N LEU A 305 5.35 -5.41 7.91
CA LEU A 305 5.50 -5.86 6.53
C LEU A 305 4.91 -4.84 5.55
N PHE A 306 3.70 -4.34 5.81
CA PHE A 306 3.07 -3.34 4.95
C PHE A 306 3.77 -1.97 5.00
N GLU A 307 4.22 -1.53 6.18
CA GLU A 307 5.06 -0.32 6.32
C GLU A 307 6.41 -0.47 5.60
N GLY A 308 7.05 -1.63 5.70
CA GLY A 308 8.29 -1.93 4.99
C GLY A 308 8.11 -1.96 3.47
N PHE A 309 6.95 -2.43 2.99
CA PHE A 309 6.60 -2.41 1.58
C PHE A 309 6.39 -0.98 1.06
N GLU A 310 5.83 -0.08 1.87
CA GLU A 310 5.78 1.36 1.57
C GLU A 310 7.18 1.96 1.42
N GLY A 311 8.09 1.64 2.34
CA GLY A 311 9.49 2.07 2.25
C GLY A 311 10.22 1.52 1.01
N TRP A 312 10.00 0.25 0.67
CA TRP A 312 10.57 -0.36 -0.54
C TRP A 312 10.04 0.30 -1.81
N LEU A 313 8.73 0.56 -1.88
CA LEU A 313 8.12 1.26 -3.01
C LEU A 313 8.60 2.72 -3.12
N ALA A 314 8.79 3.41 -2.00
CA ALA A 314 9.31 4.78 -2.00
C ALA A 314 10.80 4.86 -2.42
N GLY A 315 11.59 3.82 -2.14
CA GLY A 315 13.01 3.75 -2.49
C GLY A 315 13.32 3.09 -3.84
N ALA A 316 12.40 2.29 -4.39
CA ALA A 316 12.57 1.62 -5.67
C ALA A 316 12.30 2.52 -6.90
N TRP A 317 11.66 3.69 -6.70
CA TRP A 317 11.16 4.56 -7.78
C TRP A 317 11.65 6.01 -7.72
#